data_AF-A0A936YUK6-F1
#
_entry.id   AF-A0A936YUK6-F1
#
_cell.length_a   1.000
_cell.length_b   1.000
_cell.length_c   1.000
_cell.angle_alpha   90.00
_cell.angle_beta   90.00
_cell.angle_gamma   90.00
#
_symmetry.space_group_name_H-M   'P 1'
#
loop_
_entity.id
_entity.type
_entity.pdbx_description
1 polymer ?
#
loop_
_entity_poly.entity_id
_entity_poly.type
_entity_poly.pdbx_seq_one_letter_code
_entity_poly.pdbx_strand_id
1 'polypeptide(L)'
;MSGGRIAWNVVTSTIDKSAKCFGMEKLLDRVARYDRAEEVLEAAAQLWESFGRNAIVADKSAGVYIDPAQLQEFDYVGKYVKTRGP
;
A
#
# COMPACT_ATOMS: atom_id res chain seq x y z
N MET A 1 16.74 2.27 5.55
CA MET A 1 17.22 3.68 5.57
C MET A 1 17.05 4.36 6.92
N SER A 2 15.86 4.45 7.52
CA SER A 2 15.70 5.12 8.83
C SER A 2 15.92 4.21 10.05
N GLY A 3 15.87 2.88 9.87
CA GLY A 3 15.91 1.90 10.97
C GLY A 3 14.58 1.76 11.71
N GLY A 4 13.44 1.78 11.00
CA GLY A 4 12.12 1.62 11.62
C GLY A 4 11.54 2.89 12.24
N ARG A 5 12.07 4.07 11.89
CA ARG A 5 11.67 5.37 12.47
C ARG A 5 10.79 6.22 11.57
N ILE A 6 10.17 5.61 10.56
CA ILE A 6 9.25 6.34 9.69
C ILE A 6 7.87 6.36 10.34
N ALA A 7 7.17 7.47 10.18
CA ALA A 7 5.75 7.57 10.48
C ALA A 7 5.05 8.13 9.23
N TRP A 8 3.81 7.70 9.01
CA TRP A 8 2.97 8.21 7.94
C TRP A 8 1.75 8.90 8.54
N ASN A 9 1.64 10.21 8.32
CA ASN A 9 0.44 10.97 8.62
C ASN A 9 -0.54 10.88 7.45
N VAL A 10 -1.65 10.17 7.63
CA VAL A 10 -2.68 9.98 6.60
C VAL A 10 -3.60 11.20 6.58
N VAL A 11 -3.64 11.91 5.45
CA VAL A 11 -4.42 13.14 5.28
C VAL A 11 -5.33 13.03 4.08
N THR A 12 -6.60 13.39 4.26
CA THR A 12 -7.54 13.58 3.16
C THR A 12 -7.60 15.08 2.83
N SER A 13 -6.95 15.50 1.72
CA SER A 13 -6.88 16.91 1.28
C SER A 13 -8.22 17.64 1.39
N THR A 14 -8.21 18.93 1.71
CA THR A 14 -9.43 19.72 1.99
C THR A 14 -9.70 20.84 0.98
N ILE A 15 -8.77 21.11 0.05
CA ILE A 15 -8.83 22.26 -0.86
C ILE A 15 -9.01 21.79 -2.30
N ASP A 16 -10.11 22.17 -2.96
CA ASP A 16 -10.39 21.76 -4.36
C ASP A 16 -9.34 22.25 -5.36
N LYS A 17 -8.67 23.37 -5.09
CA LYS A 17 -7.55 23.83 -5.92
C LYS A 17 -6.45 22.78 -6.03
N SER A 18 -6.22 21.96 -4.98
CA SER A 18 -5.24 20.88 -5.01
C SER A 18 -5.69 19.73 -5.93
N ALA A 19 -6.99 19.43 -5.98
CA ALA A 19 -7.54 18.36 -6.83
C ALA A 19 -7.25 18.60 -8.32
N LYS A 20 -7.29 19.86 -8.75
CA LYS A 20 -6.99 20.26 -10.14
C LYS A 20 -5.57 19.95 -10.56
N CYS A 21 -4.61 19.90 -9.63
CA CYS A 21 -3.24 19.46 -9.91
C CYS A 21 -3.12 17.96 -10.19
N PHE A 22 -4.16 17.17 -9.88
CA PHE A 22 -4.21 15.72 -10.07
C PHE A 22 -5.28 15.29 -11.09
N GLY A 23 -5.69 16.21 -11.98
CA GLY A 23 -6.67 15.92 -13.04
C GLY A 23 -8.12 15.76 -12.56
N MET A 24 -8.42 16.18 -11.33
CA MET A 24 -9.78 16.14 -10.76
C MET A 24 -10.40 17.54 -10.76
N GLU A 25 -11.68 17.67 -11.10
CA GLU A 25 -12.38 18.96 -11.06
C GLU A 25 -12.52 19.52 -9.63
N LYS A 26 -12.80 18.62 -8.69
CA LYS A 26 -12.94 18.87 -7.24
C LYS A 26 -12.62 17.60 -6.45
N LEU A 27 -12.47 17.73 -5.14
CA LEU A 27 -12.31 16.58 -4.25
C LEU A 27 -13.60 15.75 -4.17
N LEU A 28 -13.45 14.47 -3.81
CA LEU A 28 -14.58 13.66 -3.37
C LEU A 28 -15.24 14.31 -2.14
N ASP A 29 -16.50 13.98 -1.89
CA ASP A 29 -17.15 14.36 -0.64
C ASP A 29 -16.36 13.84 0.57
N ARG A 30 -16.62 14.42 1.74
CA ARG A 30 -15.83 14.08 2.94
C ARG A 30 -15.89 12.59 3.28
N VAL A 31 -17.05 11.94 3.17
CA VAL A 31 -17.21 10.53 3.53
C VAL A 31 -16.41 9.67 2.56
N ALA A 32 -16.64 9.85 1.26
CA ALA A 32 -15.93 9.15 0.19
C ALA A 32 -14.40 9.37 0.22
N ARG A 33 -13.92 10.52 0.71
CA ARG A 33 -12.48 10.74 0.94
C ARG A 33 -11.92 9.81 2.01
N TYR A 34 -12.66 9.59 3.09
CA TYR A 34 -12.24 8.68 4.16
C TYR A 34 -12.40 7.21 3.74
N ASP A 35 -13.48 6.86 3.03
CA ASP A 35 -13.64 5.51 2.45
C ASP A 35 -12.45 5.15 1.55
N ARG A 36 -12.03 6.08 0.68
CA ARG A 36 -10.85 5.90 -0.15
C ARG A 36 -9.56 5.80 0.68
N ALA A 37 -9.43 6.56 1.76
CA ALA A 37 -8.25 6.52 2.61
C ALA A 37 -8.13 5.18 3.35
N GLU A 38 -9.25 4.62 3.79
CA GLU A 38 -9.33 3.29 4.40
C GLU A 38 -8.89 2.21 3.41
N GLU A 39 -9.43 2.19 2.19
CA GLU A 39 -8.99 1.21 1.18
C GLU A 39 -7.49 1.31 0.85
N VAL A 40 -6.94 2.53 0.81
CA VAL A 40 -5.50 2.73 0.59
C VAL A 40 -4.69 2.17 1.76
N LEU A 41 -5.15 2.35 3.00
CA LEU A 41 -4.50 1.81 4.19
C LEU A 41 -4.56 0.28 4.21
N GLU A 42 -5.71 -0.31 3.91
CA GLU A 42 -5.88 -1.76 3.84
C GLU A 42 -4.97 -2.38 2.77
N ALA A 43 -4.97 -1.83 1.56
CA ALA A 43 -4.11 -2.31 0.48
C ALA A 43 -2.62 -2.18 0.82
N ALA A 44 -2.21 -1.07 1.46
CA ALA A 44 -0.83 -0.87 1.89
C ALA A 44 -0.41 -1.85 2.99
N ALA A 45 -1.27 -2.09 3.98
CA ALA A 45 -1.02 -3.05 5.05
C ALA A 45 -0.84 -4.47 4.50
N GLN A 46 -1.75 -4.92 3.62
CA GLN A 46 -1.63 -6.22 2.97
C GLN A 46 -0.34 -6.34 2.14
N LEU A 47 0.04 -5.30 1.40
CA LEU A 47 1.32 -5.29 0.67
C LEU A 47 2.53 -5.41 1.61
N TRP A 48 2.52 -4.76 2.78
CA TRP A 48 3.60 -4.91 3.75
C TRP A 48 3.66 -6.29 4.39
N GLU A 49 2.51 -6.95 4.54
CA GLU A 49 2.41 -8.32 5.07
C GLU A 49 2.66 -9.41 4.00
N SER A 50 2.71 -9.03 2.73
CA SER A 50 2.87 -9.96 1.59
C SER A 50 4.22 -10.68 1.51
N PHE A 51 5.20 -10.21 2.27
CA PHE A 51 6.46 -10.90 2.50
C PHE A 51 6.47 -11.42 3.93
N GLY A 52 6.39 -12.74 4.07
CA GLY A 52 6.50 -13.41 5.35
C GLY A 52 7.77 -13.00 6.11
N ARG A 53 7.74 -13.12 7.44
CA ARG A 53 8.81 -12.63 8.32
C ARG A 53 10.19 -13.19 7.96
N ASN A 54 10.23 -14.39 7.39
CA ASN A 54 11.43 -15.12 6.99
C ASN A 54 11.54 -15.27 5.46
N ALA A 55 10.83 -14.46 4.67
CA ALA A 55 10.85 -14.56 3.21
C ALA A 55 12.25 -14.34 2.62
N ILE A 56 13.11 -13.56 3.28
CA ILE A 56 14.50 -13.35 2.86
C ILE A 56 15.38 -14.43 3.52
N VAL A 57 15.85 -15.38 2.71
CA VAL A 57 16.76 -16.47 3.11
C VAL A 57 18.22 -16.05 2.92
N ALA A 58 18.53 -15.42 1.78
CA ALA A 58 19.87 -14.97 1.40
C ALA A 58 20.97 -16.06 1.46
N ASP A 59 20.66 -17.29 1.04
CA ASP A 59 21.64 -18.38 0.94
C ASP A 59 22.36 -18.37 -0.42
N LYS A 60 23.61 -17.89 -0.40
CA LYS A 60 24.47 -17.83 -1.58
C LYS A 60 24.92 -19.22 -2.07
N SER A 61 25.04 -20.20 -1.18
CA SER A 61 25.52 -21.54 -1.54
C SER A 61 24.44 -22.35 -2.25
N ALA A 62 23.19 -22.23 -1.79
CA ALA A 62 22.02 -22.83 -2.43
C ALA A 62 21.48 -22.01 -3.60
N GLY A 63 21.91 -20.75 -3.77
CA GLY A 63 21.42 -19.84 -4.81
C GLY A 63 20.01 -19.33 -4.55
N VAL A 64 19.54 -19.35 -3.30
CA VAL A 64 18.18 -18.98 -2.90
C VAL A 64 18.22 -17.68 -2.11
N TYR A 65 17.65 -16.60 -2.67
CA TYR A 65 17.57 -15.32 -1.98
C TYR A 65 16.25 -15.14 -1.22
N ILE A 66 15.14 -15.52 -1.84
CA ILE A 66 13.79 -15.44 -1.27
C ILE A 66 13.15 -16.82 -1.30
N ASP A 67 12.42 -17.17 -0.25
CA ASP A 67 11.54 -18.34 -0.21
C ASP A 67 10.17 -18.00 -0.84
N PRO A 68 9.81 -18.57 -2.01
CA PRO A 68 8.53 -18.30 -2.67
C PRO A 68 7.33 -18.73 -1.83
N ALA A 69 7.48 -19.73 -0.95
CA ALA A 69 6.41 -20.20 -0.08
C ALA A 69 6.06 -19.18 1.03
N GLN A 70 6.90 -18.16 1.23
CA GLN A 70 6.68 -17.06 2.16
C GLN A 70 6.12 -15.80 1.46
N LEU A 71 5.80 -15.87 0.17
CA LEU A 71 5.14 -14.80 -0.56
C LEU A 71 3.64 -15.09 -0.65
N GLN A 72 2.84 -14.05 -0.45
CA GLN A 72 1.38 -14.15 -0.55
C GLN A 72 0.82 -13.05 -1.43
N GLU A 73 0.13 -13.45 -2.50
CA GLU A 73 -0.73 -12.58 -3.31
C GLU A 73 -2.05 -12.33 -2.57
N PHE A 74 -2.58 -11.12 -2.70
CA PHE A 74 -3.79 -10.70 -1.98
C PHE A 74 -4.93 -10.24 -2.88
N ASP A 75 -4.66 -9.94 -4.16
CA ASP A 75 -5.66 -9.55 -5.14
C ASP A 75 -6.66 -8.53 -4.60
N TYR A 76 -6.15 -7.44 -4.02
CA TYR A 76 -6.97 -6.38 -3.46
C TYR A 76 -7.81 -5.72 -4.55
N VAL A 77 -9.13 -5.83 -4.44
CA VAL A 77 -10.10 -5.20 -5.35
C VAL A 77 -11.12 -4.42 -4.54
N GLY A 78 -10.81 -3.14 -4.29
CA GLY A 78 -11.70 -2.16 -3.72
C GLY A 78 -12.40 -1.29 -4.77
N LYS A 79 -13.23 -0.36 -4.29
CA LYS A 79 -13.93 0.64 -5.11
C LYS A 79 -12.97 1.69 -5.68
N TYR A 80 -11.93 2.04 -4.93
CA TYR A 80 -10.95 3.08 -5.26
C TYR A 80 -9.56 2.52 -5.53
N VAL A 81 -9.18 1.39 -4.91
CA VAL A 81 -7.86 0.77 -5.06
C VAL A 81 -7.99 -0.62 -5.63
N LYS A 82 -7.16 -0.95 -6.63
CA LYS A 82 -7.06 -2.29 -7.20
C LYS A 82 -5.60 -2.66 -7.44
N THR A 83 -5.14 -3.76 -6.85
CA THR A 83 -3.77 -4.27 -7.00
C THR A 83 -3.71 -5.78 -6.73
N ARG A 84 -2.86 -6.50 -7.46
CA ARG A 84 -2.70 -7.97 -7.32
C ARG A 84 -1.96 -8.39 -6.03
N GLY A 85 -1.05 -7.58 -5.51
CA GLY A 85 -0.04 -8.09 -4.58
C GLY A 85 1.12 -8.79 -5.32
N PRO A 86 2.15 -9.28 -4.60
CA PRO A 86 3.49 -9.49 -5.15
C PRO A 86 3.58 -10.44 -6.36
#